data_AF-A0AAE0XTY2-F1
#
_entry.id   AF-A0AAE0XTY2-F1
#
_cell.length_a   1.000
_cell.length_b   1.000
_cell.length_c   1.000
_cell.angle_alpha   90.00
_cell.angle_beta   90.00
_cell.angle_gamma   90.00
#
_symmetry.space_group_name_H-M   'P 1'
#
loop_
_entity.id
_entity.type
_entity.pdbx_description
1 polymer ?
#
loop_
_entity_poly.entity_id
_entity_poly.type
_entity_poly.pdbx_seq_one_letter_code
_entity_poly.pdbx_strand_id
1 'polypeptide(L)'
;MYEPIIGKNVLCDTHYGWIYIQRRVSNTIGFYTYWSRYAHGFGDVDKDHWLGLEAIHKLTFSGHADLSIRVGDNGRFYDLYVSGFKVKDAKH
;
A
#
# COMPACT_ATOMS: atom_id res chain seq x y z
N MET A 1 11.10 -6.91 -2.43
CA MET A 1 11.72 -6.44 -3.70
C MET A 1 12.00 -4.93 -3.58
N TYR A 2 13.06 -4.39 -4.17
CA TYR A 2 13.31 -2.94 -4.15
C TYR A 2 12.62 -2.24 -5.34
N GLU A 3 11.86 -1.17 -5.09
CA GLU A 3 11.19 -0.37 -6.11
C GLU A 3 11.91 0.97 -6.32
N PRO A 4 12.65 1.16 -7.44
CA PRO A 4 13.45 2.36 -7.68
C PRO A 4 12.64 3.66 -7.75
N ILE A 5 11.41 3.63 -8.27
CA ILE A 5 10.59 4.84 -8.46
C ILE A 5 10.28 5.52 -7.12
N ILE A 6 10.08 4.72 -6.07
CA ILE A 6 9.79 5.22 -4.72
C ILE A 6 10.98 5.14 -3.77
N GLY A 7 12.06 4.46 -4.17
CA GLY A 7 13.26 4.27 -3.37
C GLY A 7 13.03 3.44 -2.11
N LYS A 8 12.13 2.45 -2.14
CA LYS A 8 11.73 1.64 -0.97
C LYS A 8 11.68 0.15 -1.31
N ASN A 9 11.85 -0.68 -0.28
CA ASN A 9 11.47 -2.09 -0.37
C ASN A 9 9.93 -2.21 -0.36
N VAL A 10 9.42 -3.10 -1.19
CA VAL A 10 8.00 -3.43 -1.35
C VAL A 10 7.78 -4.92 -1.28
N LEU A 11 6.58 -5.30 -0.83
CA LEU A 11 6.02 -6.62 -1.03
C LEU A 11 5.23 -6.61 -2.33
N CYS A 12 5.53 -7.54 -3.23
CA CYS A 12 4.85 -7.67 -4.52
C CYS A 12 4.21 -9.05 -4.66
N ASP A 13 3.02 -9.10 -5.24
CA ASP A 13 2.45 -10.32 -5.77
C ASP A 13 3.14 -10.63 -7.12
N THR A 14 4.01 -11.64 -7.13
CA THR A 14 4.78 -12.02 -8.32
C THR A 14 3.93 -12.63 -9.42
N HIS A 15 2.67 -13.01 -9.15
CA HIS A 15 1.77 -13.58 -10.14
C HIS A 15 0.99 -12.52 -10.90
N TYR A 16 0.61 -11.44 -10.22
CA TYR A 16 -0.31 -10.42 -10.77
C TYR A 16 0.33 -9.02 -10.86
N GLY A 17 1.55 -8.83 -10.36
CA GLY A 17 2.27 -7.56 -10.44
C GLY A 17 1.76 -6.49 -9.45
N TRP A 18 0.97 -6.88 -8.44
CA TRP A 18 0.47 -5.94 -7.44
C TRP A 18 1.54 -5.58 -6.43
N ILE A 19 1.67 -4.30 -6.11
CA ILE A 19 2.44 -3.83 -4.95
C ILE A 19 1.47 -3.69 -3.77
N TYR A 20 1.78 -4.35 -2.65
CA TYR A 20 1.04 -4.16 -1.42
C TYR A 20 1.38 -2.79 -0.84
N ILE A 21 0.45 -1.84 -0.93
CA ILE A 21 0.59 -0.52 -0.29
C ILE A 21 0.20 -0.55 1.19
N GLN A 22 -0.61 -1.53 1.59
CA GLN A 22 -1.12 -1.73 2.93
C GLN A 22 -1.38 -3.24 3.14
N ARG A 23 -1.00 -3.79 4.29
CA ARG A 23 -1.30 -5.18 4.68
C ARG A 23 -1.67 -5.31 6.16
N ARG A 24 -2.73 -6.06 6.47
CA ARG A 24 -3.13 -6.48 7.84
C ARG A 24 -3.28 -8.00 7.90
N VAL A 25 -2.33 -8.69 8.53
CA VAL A 25 -2.38 -10.16 8.68
C VAL A 25 -1.97 -10.62 10.07
N SER A 26 -1.09 -9.90 10.75
CA SER A 26 -0.43 -10.33 11.99
C SER A 26 -0.90 -9.58 13.23
N ASN A 27 -1.57 -8.42 13.05
CA ASN A 27 -2.00 -7.53 14.14
C ASN A 27 -0.84 -7.07 15.05
N THR A 28 0.36 -6.98 14.49
CA THR A 28 1.60 -6.70 15.26
C THR A 28 1.89 -5.22 15.47
N ILE A 29 1.23 -4.33 14.70
CA ILE A 29 1.44 -2.88 14.77
C ILE A 29 0.12 -2.13 14.89
N GLY A 30 0.16 -1.02 15.63
CA GLY A 30 -0.96 -0.08 15.72
C GLY A 30 -1.01 0.84 14.50
N PHE A 31 -2.19 0.97 13.90
CA PHE A 31 -2.44 1.94 12.83
C PHE A 31 -2.93 3.29 13.37
N TYR A 32 -3.31 3.38 14.65
CA TYR A 32 -3.61 4.66 15.28
C TYR A 32 -2.30 5.42 15.56
N THR A 33 -1.95 6.36 14.69
CA THR A 33 -0.67 7.06 14.77
C THR A 33 -0.68 8.44 14.10
N TYR A 34 0.45 9.16 14.20
CA TYR A 34 0.60 10.53 13.71
C TYR A 34 0.69 10.61 12.19
N TRP A 35 0.31 11.77 11.64
CA TRP A 35 0.37 12.08 10.21
C TRP A 35 1.73 11.79 9.57
N SER A 36 2.83 12.14 10.24
CA SER A 36 4.19 11.93 9.71
C SER A 36 4.48 10.47 9.37
N ARG A 37 3.92 9.52 10.14
CA ARG A 37 4.06 8.09 9.83
C ARG A 37 3.20 7.70 8.64
N TYR A 38 2.01 8.25 8.48
CA TYR A 38 1.20 8.02 7.29
C TYR A 38 1.83 8.61 6.02
N ALA A 39 2.51 9.76 6.14
CA ALA A 39 3.27 10.35 5.05
C ALA A 39 4.43 9.44 4.60
N HIS A 40 5.29 9.03 5.55
CA HIS A 40 6.53 8.31 5.24
C HIS A 40 6.41 6.79 5.18
N GLY A 41 5.36 6.21 5.77
CA GLY A 41 5.18 4.76 5.91
C GLY A 41 5.65 4.22 7.25
N PHE A 42 5.15 3.04 7.61
CA PHE A 42 5.51 2.34 8.85
C PHE A 42 5.20 0.84 8.77
N GLY A 43 5.82 0.07 9.66
CA GLY A 43 5.64 -1.38 9.75
C GLY A 43 6.73 -2.15 9.05
N ASP A 44 6.46 -3.42 8.78
CA ASP A 44 7.36 -4.37 8.14
C ASP A 44 6.71 -4.85 6.85
N VAL A 45 7.39 -4.65 5.72
CA VAL A 45 6.87 -4.95 4.38
C VAL A 45 6.53 -6.43 4.22
N ASP A 46 7.21 -7.32 4.94
CA ASP A 46 6.94 -8.75 4.92
C ASP A 46 5.78 -9.16 5.85
N LYS A 47 5.26 -8.22 6.65
CA LYS A 47 4.16 -8.41 7.62
C LYS A 47 3.10 -7.31 7.46
N ASP A 48 2.71 -6.68 8.57
CA ASP A 48 1.77 -5.56 8.63
C ASP A 48 2.53 -4.26 8.35
N HIS A 49 2.04 -3.50 7.37
CA HIS A 49 2.65 -2.22 7.01
C HIS A 49 1.67 -1.27 6.33
N TRP A 50 2.14 -0.02 6.26
CA TRP A 50 1.66 1.06 5.41
C TRP A 50 2.85 1.62 4.64
N LEU A 51 2.79 1.63 3.31
CA LEU A 51 3.92 2.00 2.45
C LEU A 51 4.31 3.49 2.57
N GLY A 52 3.34 4.34 2.88
CA GLY A 52 3.50 5.79 2.98
C GLY A 52 2.84 6.53 1.81
N LEU A 53 2.13 7.62 2.11
CA LEU A 53 1.41 8.43 1.11
C LEU A 53 2.35 9.00 0.05
N GLU A 54 3.57 9.43 0.41
CA GLU A 54 4.56 9.96 -0.54
C GLU A 54 4.97 8.90 -1.58
N ALA A 55 5.10 7.64 -1.14
CA ALA A 55 5.41 6.53 -2.03
C ALA A 55 4.21 6.18 -2.91
N ILE A 56 3.00 6.11 -2.34
CA ILE A 56 1.78 5.80 -3.10
C ILE A 56 1.48 6.91 -4.12
N HIS A 57 1.73 8.18 -3.77
CA HIS A 57 1.62 9.29 -4.71
C HIS A 57 2.53 9.07 -5.94
N LYS A 58 3.82 8.76 -5.73
CA LYS A 58 4.76 8.47 -6.81
C LYS A 58 4.33 7.28 -7.68
N LEU A 59 3.85 6.19 -7.06
CA LEU A 59 3.36 5.02 -7.80
C LEU A 59 2.14 5.33 -8.68
N THR A 60 1.26 6.20 -8.21
CA THR A 60 -0.01 6.51 -8.89
C THR A 60 0.07 7.75 -9.80
N PHE A 61 1.20 8.46 -9.79
CA PHE A 61 1.39 9.72 -10.50
C PHE A 61 1.26 9.60 -12.02
N SER A 62 1.75 8.51 -12.61
CA SER A 62 1.73 8.27 -14.06
C SER A 62 0.33 8.06 -14.65
N GLY A 63 -0.69 7.96 -13.82
CA GLY A 63 -2.09 7.97 -14.26
C GLY A 63 -2.70 6.63 -14.62
N HIS A 64 -1.93 5.54 -14.52
CA HIS A 64 -2.36 4.18 -14.86
C HIS A 64 -2.15 3.22 -13.69
N ALA A 65 -2.75 3.53 -12.53
CA ALA A 65 -2.73 2.64 -11.38
C ALA A 65 -4.16 2.22 -11.05
N ASP A 66 -4.37 0.93 -10.90
CA ASP A 66 -5.60 0.36 -10.35
C ASP A 66 -5.37 -0.02 -8.89
N LEU A 67 -6.45 -0.09 -8.12
CA LEU A 67 -6.42 -0.52 -6.72
C LEU A 67 -7.25 -1.79 -6.58
N SER A 68 -6.63 -2.81 -5.96
CA SER A 68 -7.32 -3.99 -5.45
C SER A 68 -7.33 -3.96 -3.93
N ILE A 69 -8.50 -4.21 -3.33
CA ILE A 69 -8.67 -4.36 -1.89
C ILE A 69 -9.18 -5.77 -1.62
N ARG A 70 -8.37 -6.59 -0.96
CA ARG A 70 -8.73 -7.94 -0.52
C ARG A 70 -8.99 -7.96 0.98
N VAL A 71 -10.20 -8.37 1.38
CA VAL A 71 -10.62 -8.50 2.78
C VAL A 71 -10.93 -9.96 3.08
N GLY A 72 -10.36 -10.48 4.18
CA GLY A 72 -10.64 -11.82 4.68
C GLY A 72 -11.56 -11.78 5.89
N ASP A 73 -12.63 -12.57 5.89
CA ASP A 73 -13.51 -12.80 7.05
C ASP A 73 -13.89 -14.28 7.16
N ASN A 74 -13.68 -14.90 8.32
CA ASN A 74 -14.01 -16.30 8.61
C ASN A 74 -13.58 -17.30 7.51
N GLY A 75 -12.38 -17.11 6.95
CA GLY A 75 -11.82 -17.96 5.88
C GLY A 75 -12.34 -17.66 4.47
N ARG A 76 -13.22 -16.67 4.30
CA ARG A 76 -13.69 -16.17 3.00
C ARG A 76 -12.92 -14.90 2.63
N PHE A 77 -12.67 -14.71 1.34
CA PHE A 77 -12.04 -13.50 0.81
C PHE A 77 -12.98 -12.77 -0.13
N TYR A 78 -12.95 -11.44 -0.05
CA TYR A 78 -13.72 -10.52 -0.88
C TYR A 78 -12.76 -9.53 -1.52
N ASP A 79 -12.88 -9.34 -2.83
CA ASP A 79 -12.04 -8.42 -3.59
C ASP A 79 -12.89 -7.26 -4.12
N LEU A 80 -12.40 -6.03 -3.96
CA LEU A 80 -12.91 -4.83 -4.61
C LEU A 80 -11.85 -4.28 -5.56
N TYR A 81 -12.27 -3.87 -6.75
CA TYR A 81 -11.41 -3.28 -7.77
C TYR A 81 -11.86 -1.86 -8.06
N VAL A 82 -10.90 -0.94 -8.08
CA VAL A 82 -11.10 0.48 -8.43
C VAL A 82 -10.10 0.84 -9.50
N SER A 83 -10.59 1.29 -10.65
CA SER A 83 -9.74 1.74 -11.75
C SER A 83 -9.35 3.21 -11.60
N GLY A 84 -8.16 3.56 -12.10
CA GLY A 84 -7.70 4.95 -12.10
C GLY A 84 -7.45 5.54 -10.71
N PHE A 85 -7.01 4.71 -9.77
CA PHE A 85 -6.68 5.10 -8.41
C PHE A 85 -5.51 6.10 -8.39
N LYS A 86 -5.67 7.18 -7.63
CA LYS A 86 -4.66 8.22 -7.46
C LYS A 86 -4.61 8.74 -6.04
N VAL A 87 -3.39 8.94 -5.54
CA VAL A 87 -3.12 9.70 -4.33
C VAL A 87 -2.46 11.00 -4.74
N LYS A 88 -2.98 12.14 -4.27
CA LYS A 88 -2.37 13.45 -4.49
C LYS A 88 -1.23 13.69 -3.51
N ASP A 89 -0.39 14.66 -3.84
CA ASP A 89 0.62 15.16 -2.92
C ASP A 89 -0.04 15.85 -1.71
N ALA A 90 0.63 15.86 -0.57
CA ALA A 90 0.14 16.46 0.67
C ALA A 90 -0.08 17.98 0.57
N LYS A 91 0.45 18.63 -0.48
CA LYS A 91 0.33 20.08 -0.71
C LYS A 91 -0.84 20.47 -1.65
N HIS A 92 -1.61 19.51 -2.19
CA HIS A 92 -2.63 19.78 -3.21
C HIS A 92 -3.94 18.99 -3.05
#